data_AF-A0A376W298-F1
#
_entry.id   AF-A0A376W298-F1
#
_cell.length_a   1.000
_cell.length_b   1.000
_cell.length_c   1.000
_cell.angle_alpha   90.00
_cell.angle_beta   90.00
_cell.angle_gamma   90.00
#
_symmetry.space_group_name_H-M   'P 1'
#
loop_
_entity.id
_entity.type
_entity.pdbx_description
1 polymer ?
#
loop_
_entity_poly.entity_id
_entity_poly.type
_entity_poly.pdbx_seq_one_letter_code
_entity_poly.pdbx_strand_id
1 'polypeptide(L)'
;MATKNDNGATPRFSQRQLQALCSDIDSQPKWRDAANKACAYYDGDQLPPEVLQVLKDRGQPMTIHNLIAPTVDGVLGMEAKNAD
;
A
#
# COMPACT_ATOMS: atom_id res chain seq x y z
N MET A 1 -7.36 -25.39 -30.51
CA MET A 1 -6.83 -24.37 -31.43
C MET A 1 -5.65 -23.70 -30.76
N ALA A 2 -4.57 -23.52 -31.51
CA ALA A 2 -3.24 -23.18 -31.00
C ALA A 2 -3.13 -21.71 -30.56
N THR A 3 -2.37 -21.46 -29.50
CA THR A 3 -1.36 -20.40 -29.47
C THR A 3 -0.21 -20.84 -28.56
N LYS A 4 0.84 -21.39 -29.17
CA LYS A 4 2.20 -21.35 -28.64
C LYS A 4 2.81 -20.02 -29.10
N ASN A 5 3.59 -19.40 -28.20
CA ASN A 5 4.66 -18.40 -28.39
C ASN A 5 4.41 -17.12 -27.55
N ASP A 6 5.25 -16.86 -26.54
CA ASP A 6 6.27 -15.82 -26.70
C ASP A 6 7.22 -15.68 -25.48
N ASN A 7 8.49 -15.62 -25.83
CA ASN A 7 9.65 -15.30 -25.01
C ASN A 7 9.52 -13.89 -24.40
N GLY A 8 9.68 -13.73 -23.08
CA GLY A 8 9.93 -12.42 -22.45
C GLY A 8 8.89 -11.32 -22.67
N ALA A 9 7.68 -11.64 -23.13
CA ALA A 9 6.66 -10.66 -23.51
C ALA A 9 5.84 -10.20 -22.29
N THR A 10 5.66 -8.88 -22.16
CA THR A 10 4.77 -8.26 -21.17
C THR A 10 3.39 -8.91 -21.24
N PRO A 11 2.76 -9.31 -20.12
CA PRO A 11 1.45 -9.96 -20.16
C PRO A 11 0.43 -9.08 -20.90
N ARG A 12 -0.09 -9.60 -22.01
CA ARG A 12 -1.10 -8.92 -22.85
C ARG A 12 -2.48 -9.39 -22.43
N PHE A 13 -3.27 -8.50 -21.84
CA PHE A 13 -4.69 -8.77 -21.56
C PHE A 13 -5.54 -8.57 -22.82
N SER A 14 -6.51 -9.44 -23.04
CA SER A 14 -7.62 -9.11 -23.95
C SER A 14 -8.45 -7.97 -23.34
N GLN A 15 -9.19 -7.22 -24.17
CA GLN A 15 -10.04 -6.11 -23.71
C GLN A 15 -11.00 -6.54 -22.58
N ARG A 16 -11.61 -7.72 -22.71
CA ARG A 16 -12.54 -8.25 -21.71
C ARG A 16 -11.84 -8.55 -20.38
N GLN A 17 -10.63 -9.10 -20.42
CA GLN A 17 -9.84 -9.38 -19.20
C GLN A 17 -9.43 -8.09 -18.50
N LEU A 18 -9.03 -7.07 -19.27
CA LEU A 18 -8.69 -5.76 -18.71
C LEU A 18 -9.91 -5.10 -18.05
N GLN A 19 -11.07 -5.14 -18.72
CA GLN A 19 -12.31 -4.60 -18.16
C GLN A 19 -12.75 -5.30 -16.88
N ALA A 20 -12.65 -6.63 -16.83
CA ALA A 20 -12.96 -7.39 -15.63
C ALA A 20 -12.02 -6.98 -14.47
N LEU A 21 -10.72 -6.87 -14.73
CA LEU A 21 -9.75 -6.45 -13.72
C LEU A 21 -9.98 -5.03 -13.21
N CYS A 22 -10.29 -4.07 -14.09
CA CYS A 22 -10.64 -2.71 -13.69
C CYS A 22 -11.92 -2.71 -12.83
N SER A 23 -12.96 -3.44 -13.24
CA SER A 23 -14.20 -3.55 -12.47
C SER A 23 -13.96 -4.16 -11.08
N ASP A 24 -13.09 -5.16 -10.98
CA ASP A 24 -12.74 -5.77 -9.69
C ASP A 24 -12.01 -4.76 -8.78
N ILE A 25 -11.11 -3.95 -9.34
CA ILE A 25 -10.42 -2.87 -8.62
C ILE A 25 -11.42 -1.84 -8.10
N ASP A 26 -12.34 -1.39 -8.96
CA ASP A 26 -13.34 -0.39 -8.59
C ASP A 26 -14.34 -0.93 -7.54
N SER A 27 -14.55 -2.24 -7.52
CA SER A 27 -15.42 -2.92 -6.55
C SER A 27 -14.76 -3.23 -5.20
N GLN A 28 -13.51 -2.80 -4.98
CA GLN A 28 -12.78 -3.09 -3.75
C GLN A 28 -13.54 -2.60 -2.50
N PRO A 29 -13.53 -3.38 -1.42
CA PRO A 29 -14.24 -3.01 -0.21
C PRO A 29 -13.57 -1.82 0.48
N LYS A 30 -14.39 -0.90 0.99
CA LYS A 30 -13.95 0.37 1.61
C LYS A 30 -12.95 0.23 2.76
N TRP A 31 -12.90 -0.92 3.44
CA TRP A 31 -11.93 -1.14 4.51
C TRP A 31 -10.47 -1.14 3.99
N ARG A 32 -10.25 -1.40 2.69
CA ARG A 32 -8.90 -1.39 2.10
C ARG A 32 -8.25 -0.02 2.15
N ASP A 33 -9.02 1.07 2.03
CA ASP A 33 -8.48 2.43 2.12
C ASP A 33 -7.89 2.68 3.51
N ALA A 34 -8.62 2.29 4.55
CA ALA A 34 -8.17 2.42 5.94
C ALA A 34 -6.97 1.50 6.22
N ALA A 35 -6.99 0.26 5.71
CA ALA A 35 -5.89 -0.68 5.86
C ALA A 35 -4.61 -0.18 5.18
N ASN A 36 -4.71 0.30 3.93
CA ASN A 36 -3.58 0.87 3.19
C ASN A 36 -2.97 2.05 3.95
N LYS A 37 -3.81 2.94 4.51
CA LYS A 37 -3.33 4.05 5.35
C LYS A 37 -2.62 3.55 6.60
N ALA A 38 -3.18 2.56 7.30
CA ALA A 38 -2.55 2.00 8.50
C ALA A 38 -1.18 1.38 8.20
N CYS A 39 -1.06 0.62 7.10
CA CYS A 39 0.20 0.05 6.63
C CYS A 39 1.21 1.14 6.28
N ALA A 40 0.82 2.17 5.53
CA ALA A 40 1.70 3.30 5.20
C ALA A 40 2.27 3.97 6.46
N TYR A 41 1.43 4.16 7.48
CA TYR A 41 1.87 4.74 8.75
C TYR A 41 2.84 3.83 9.51
N TYR A 42 2.64 2.52 9.45
CA TYR A 42 3.57 1.55 10.03
C TYR A 42 4.91 1.56 9.27
N ASP A 43 4.89 1.55 7.94
CA ASP A 43 6.10 1.48 7.10
C ASP A 43 6.89 2.79 7.02
N GLY A 44 6.36 3.88 7.61
CA GLY A 44 7.01 5.19 7.66
C GLY A 44 6.61 6.13 6.52
N ASP A 45 5.66 5.74 5.67
CA ASP A 45 4.99 6.64 4.71
C ASP A 45 3.83 7.40 5.39
N GLN A 46 4.20 8.28 6.31
CA GLN A 46 3.26 8.98 7.22
C GLN A 46 2.81 10.36 6.70
N LEU A 47 3.45 10.87 5.65
CA LEU A 47 3.23 12.23 5.15
C LEU A 47 2.42 12.17 3.85
N PRO A 48 1.18 12.68 3.84
CA PRO A 48 0.39 12.66 2.63
C PRO A 48 0.93 13.68 1.59
N PRO A 49 0.65 13.48 0.29
CA PRO A 49 1.24 14.29 -0.80
C PRO A 49 1.05 15.79 -0.65
N GLU A 50 -0.10 16.23 -0.14
CA GLU A 50 -0.38 17.64 0.10
C GLU A 50 0.54 18.26 1.17
N VAL A 51 0.91 17.48 2.20
CA VAL A 51 1.85 17.92 3.24
C VAL A 51 3.26 17.97 2.67
N LEU A 52 3.65 16.95 1.90
CA LEU A 52 4.96 16.90 1.23
C LEU A 52 5.16 18.11 0.31
N GLN A 53 4.12 18.50 -0.44
CA GLN A 53 4.17 19.68 -1.30
C GLN A 53 4.38 20.96 -0.50
N VAL A 54 3.65 21.14 0.61
CA VAL A 54 3.80 22.30 1.49
C VAL A 54 5.20 22.38 2.11
N LEU A 55 5.76 21.25 2.57
CA LEU A 55 7.12 21.20 3.12
C LEU A 55 8.15 21.61 2.07
N LYS A 56 8.00 21.09 0.84
CA LYS A 56 8.86 21.42 -0.30
C LYS A 56 8.83 22.90 -0.65
N ASP A 57 7.63 23.49 -0.74
CA ASP A 57 7.45 24.91 -1.07
C ASP A 57 8.07 25.83 -0.01
N ARG A 58 8.12 25.38 1.25
CA ARG A 58 8.75 26.09 2.37
C ARG A 58 10.25 25.82 2.53
N GLY A 59 10.82 24.91 1.73
CA GLY A 59 12.21 24.46 1.90
C GLY A 59 12.44 23.70 3.22
N GLN A 60 11.39 23.09 3.78
CA GLN A 60 11.47 22.31 5.02
C GLN A 60 11.85 20.84 4.72
N PRO A 61 12.67 20.21 5.57
CA PRO A 61 12.99 18.79 5.43
C PRO A 61 11.75 17.92 5.68
N MET A 62 11.64 16.80 4.97
CA MET A 62 10.60 15.79 5.15
C MET A 62 11.00 14.85 6.29
N THR A 63 10.89 15.31 7.53
CA THR A 63 11.27 14.53 8.72
C THR A 63 10.10 13.68 9.20
N ILE A 64 10.36 12.39 9.41
CA ILE A 64 9.39 11.43 9.94
C ILE A 64 9.96 10.79 11.20
N HIS A 65 9.23 10.89 12.31
CA HIS A 65 9.53 10.23 13.57
C HIS A 65 8.46 9.16 13.81
N ASN A 66 8.71 7.95 13.35
CA ASN A 66 7.71 6.89 13.37
C ASN A 66 7.50 6.32 14.78
N LEU A 67 6.43 6.76 15.44
CA LEU A 67 6.00 6.24 16.74
C LEU A 67 5.00 5.07 16.62
N ILE A 68 4.47 4.82 15.42
CA ILE A 68 3.42 3.83 15.18
C ILE A 68 4.01 2.42 15.15
N ALA A 69 5.00 2.17 14.28
CA ALA A 69 5.65 0.87 14.19
C ALA A 69 6.14 0.31 15.54
N PRO A 70 6.98 1.04 16.31
CA PRO A 70 7.48 0.50 17.58
C PRO A 70 6.37 0.25 18.61
N THR A 71 5.28 1.02 18.55
CA THR A 71 4.13 0.81 19.44
C THR A 71 3.36 -0.46 19.08
N VAL A 72 3.11 -0.67 17.78
CA VAL A 72 2.45 -1.88 17.27
C VAL A 72 3.29 -3.11 17.61
N ASP A 73 4.59 -3.08 17.35
CA ASP A 73 5.51 -4.17 17.68
C ASP A 73 5.55 -4.46 19.18
N GLY A 74 5.53 -3.42 20.01
CA GLY A 74 5.49 -3.55 21.46
C GLY A 74 4.23 -4.28 21.94
N VAL A 75 3.05 -3.89 21.45
CA VAL A 75 1.79 -4.54 21.83
C VAL A 75 1.74 -5.99 21.31
N LEU A 76 2.06 -6.23 20.04
CA LEU A 76 2.07 -7.58 19.46
C LEU A 76 3.05 -8.50 20.20
N GLY A 77 4.21 -7.98 20.60
CA GLY A 77 5.18 -8.71 21.39
C GLY A 77 4.70 -9.04 22.81
N MET A 78 3.87 -8.19 23.42
CA MET A 78 3.24 -8.46 24.72
C MET A 78 2.12 -9.51 24.59
N GLU A 79 1.25 -9.39 23.60
CA GLU A 79 0.18 -10.35 23.34
C GLU A 79 0.73 -11.74 23.04
N ALA A 80 1.80 -11.82 22.23
CA ALA A 80 2.47 -13.09 21.94
C ALA A 80 3.04 -13.77 23.19
N LYS A 81 3.54 -13.00 24.17
CA LYS A 81 4.03 -13.54 25.45
C LYS A 81 2.92 -14.07 26.35
N ASN A 82 1.72 -13.53 26.23
CA ASN A 82 0.56 -13.89 27.07
C ASN A 82 -0.27 -15.04 26.45
N ALA A 83 0.06 -15.46 25.23
CA ALA A 83 -0.64 -16.51 24.50
C ALA A 83 -0.08 -17.94 24.78
N ASP A 84 1.06 -18.04 25.47
CA ASP A 84 1.63 -19.28 26.04
C ASP A 84 1.19 -19.47 27.51
#